data_AF-A0A968IJB6-F1
#
_entry.id   AF-A0A968IJB6-F1
#
_cell.length_a   1.000
_cell.length_b   1.000
_cell.length_c   1.000
_cell.angle_alpha   90.00
_cell.angle_beta   90.00
_cell.angle_gamma   90.00
#
_symmetry.space_group_name_H-M   'P 1'
#
loop_
_entity.id
_entity.type
_entity.pdbx_description
1 polymer ?
#
loop_
_entity_poly.entity_id
_entity_poly.type
_entity_poly.pdbx_seq_one_letter_code
_entity_poly.pdbx_strand_id
1 'polypeptide(L)'
;MSTSDITPEILQTIDILETLETLLDIAPSSKIEEILQEVWIKVSETFPDDLKEATREDAGAEGLRRYIRVKTFFENPTEHPISPQELEAYYRNREPVDEDAADFFFLE
;
A
#
# COMPACT_ATOMS: atom_id res chain seq x y z
N MET A 1 6.96 -16.88 14.43
CA MET A 1 6.68 -16.99 12.99
C MET A 1 5.19 -16.80 12.85
N SER A 2 4.75 -15.55 12.70
CA SER A 2 3.35 -15.26 12.40
C SER A 2 3.15 -15.61 10.93
N THR A 3 2.35 -16.62 10.64
CA THR A 3 1.88 -16.92 9.30
C THR A 3 0.97 -15.76 8.90
N SER A 4 1.55 -14.78 8.21
CA SER A 4 0.82 -13.66 7.64
C SER A 4 0.04 -14.15 6.43
N ASP A 5 -1.07 -14.86 6.68
CA ASP A 5 -1.94 -15.39 5.64
C ASP A 5 -2.70 -14.22 5.01
N ILE A 6 -2.31 -13.83 3.80
CA ILE A 6 -3.08 -12.89 2.99
C ILE A 6 -4.41 -13.59 2.66
N THR A 7 -5.50 -13.14 3.27
CA THR A 7 -6.81 -13.75 3.09
C THR A 7 -7.59 -13.10 1.94
N PRO A 8 -8.59 -13.79 1.35
CA PRO A 8 -9.48 -13.19 0.36
C PRO A 8 -10.18 -11.90 0.84
N GLU A 9 -10.49 -11.81 2.14
CA GLU A 9 -11.11 -10.65 2.76
C GLU A 9 -10.17 -9.43 2.80
N ILE A 10 -8.87 -9.65 3.03
CA ILE A 10 -7.85 -8.59 2.96
C ILE A 10 -7.77 -8.06 1.52
N LEU A 11 -7.75 -8.96 0.53
CA LEU A 11 -7.72 -8.57 -0.89
C LEU A 11 -8.96 -7.75 -1.28
N GLN A 12 -10.15 -8.20 -0.86
CA GLN A 12 -11.40 -7.47 -1.11
C GLN A 12 -11.39 -6.09 -0.43
N THR A 13 -10.81 -5.98 0.76
CA THR A 13 -10.67 -4.69 1.45
C THR A 13 -9.78 -3.73 0.67
N ILE A 14 -8.66 -4.22 0.13
CA ILE A 14 -7.75 -3.44 -0.72
C ILE A 14 -8.46 -2.97 -2.00
N ASP A 15 -9.25 -3.83 -2.64
CA ASP A 15 -10.03 -3.45 -3.84
C ASP A 15 -11.01 -2.29 -3.57
N ILE A 16 -11.64 -2.29 -2.38
CA ILE A 16 -12.55 -1.22 -1.96
C ILE A 16 -11.79 0.09 -1.73
N LEU A 17 -10.63 0.03 -1.05
CA LEU A 17 -9.78 1.20 -0.82
C LEU A 17 -9.31 1.82 -2.15
N GLU A 18 -8.86 0.98 -3.08
CA GLU A 18 -8.43 1.40 -4.43
C GLU A 18 -9.57 2.06 -5.22
N THR A 19 -10.79 1.54 -5.08
CA THR A 19 -11.98 2.14 -5.70
C THR A 19 -12.31 3.52 -5.10
N LEU A 20 -12.15 3.70 -3.79
CA LEU A 20 -12.38 4.97 -3.12
C LEU A 20 -11.30 6.01 -3.47
N GLU A 21 -10.04 5.60 -3.57
CA GLU A 21 -8.93 6.44 -4.06
C GLU A 21 -9.20 6.90 -5.50
N THR A 22 -9.54 5.96 -6.38
CA THR A 22 -9.90 6.27 -7.79
C THR A 22 -11.09 7.23 -7.86
N LEU A 23 -12.09 7.06 -6.99
CA LEU A 23 -13.25 7.94 -6.94
C LEU A 23 -12.85 9.37 -6.50
N LEU A 24 -11.93 9.50 -5.54
CA LEU A 24 -11.41 10.79 -5.09
C LEU A 24 -10.64 11.49 -6.21
N ASP A 25 -9.85 10.77 -7.00
CA ASP A 25 -9.10 11.32 -8.13
C ASP A 25 -10.02 11.82 -9.26
N ILE A 26 -11.07 11.06 -9.58
CA ILE A 26 -12.01 11.41 -10.66
C ILE A 26 -12.97 12.52 -10.21
N ALA A 27 -13.38 12.50 -8.95
CA ALA A 27 -14.36 13.43 -8.39
C ALA A 27 -13.95 13.88 -6.97
N PRO A 28 -13.02 14.85 -6.88
CA PRO A 28 -12.53 15.33 -5.58
C PRO A 28 -13.67 15.82 -4.70
N SER A 29 -13.81 15.20 -3.53
CA SER A 29 -14.85 15.52 -2.57
C SER A 29 -14.32 15.32 -1.16
N SER A 30 -14.45 16.34 -0.31
CA SER A 30 -14.10 16.24 1.10
C SER A 30 -14.85 15.10 1.80
N LYS A 31 -16.06 14.76 1.34
CA LYS A 31 -16.83 13.63 1.89
C LYS A 31 -16.23 12.28 1.52
N ILE A 32 -15.72 12.14 0.29
CA ILE A 32 -15.05 10.90 -0.16
C ILE A 32 -13.72 10.75 0.57
N GLU A 33 -12.97 11.84 0.72
CA GLU A 33 -11.72 11.88 1.48
C GLU A 33 -11.92 11.48 2.95
N GLU A 34 -12.94 12.05 3.63
CA GLU A 34 -13.30 11.66 5.00
C GLU A 34 -13.64 10.17 5.10
N ILE A 35 -14.43 9.64 4.16
CA ILE A 35 -14.80 8.22 4.13
C ILE A 35 -13.55 7.36 3.94
N LEU A 36 -12.68 7.72 3.01
CA LEU A 36 -11.43 7.01 2.72
C LEU A 36 -10.53 6.97 3.96
N GLN A 37 -10.33 8.11 4.64
CA GLN A 37 -9.57 8.20 5.88
C GLN A 37 -10.17 7.35 7.00
N GLU A 38 -11.49 7.40 7.20
CA GLU A 38 -12.17 6.62 8.23
C GLU A 38 -12.05 5.11 7.97
N VAL A 39 -12.21 4.69 6.72
CA VAL A 39 -12.05 3.28 6.33
C VAL A 39 -10.61 2.85 6.55
N TRP A 40 -9.62 3.62 6.12
CA TRP A 40 -8.19 3.34 6.33
C TRP A 40 -7.83 3.12 7.80
N ILE A 41 -8.30 3.99 8.70
CA ILE A 41 -8.05 3.85 10.14
C ILE A 41 -8.64 2.53 10.66
N LYS A 42 -9.86 2.18 10.24
CA LYS A 42 -10.55 0.97 10.71
C LYS A 42 -9.94 -0.32 10.20
N VAL A 43 -9.52 -0.35 8.93
CA VAL A 43 -9.03 -1.58 8.29
C VAL A 43 -7.55 -1.79 8.47
N SER A 44 -6.76 -0.73 8.66
CA SER A 44 -5.31 -0.88 8.86
C SER A 44 -4.99 -1.67 10.13
N GLU A 45 -5.81 -1.61 11.18
CA GLU A 45 -5.64 -2.42 12.39
C GLU A 45 -5.84 -3.93 12.14
N THR A 46 -6.67 -4.30 11.16
CA THR A 46 -6.97 -5.70 10.83
C THR A 46 -5.92 -6.34 9.93
N PHE A 47 -5.04 -5.53 9.32
CA PHE A 47 -3.95 -6.04 8.51
C PHE A 47 -2.86 -6.72 9.35
N PRO A 48 -2.24 -7.78 8.82
CA PRO A 48 -1.00 -8.33 9.35
C PRO A 48 0.09 -7.25 9.53
N ASP A 49 0.98 -7.45 10.50
CA ASP A 49 2.00 -6.45 10.87
C ASP A 49 2.92 -6.08 9.70
N ASP A 50 3.22 -7.05 8.84
CA ASP A 50 4.04 -6.89 7.64
C ASP A 50 3.35 -6.04 6.55
N LEU A 51 2.01 -6.09 6.46
CA LEU A 51 1.20 -5.22 5.61
C LEU A 51 1.09 -3.79 6.19
N LYS A 52 1.01 -3.66 7.52
CA LYS A 52 1.03 -2.35 8.21
C LYS A 52 2.34 -1.61 7.97
N GLU A 53 3.46 -2.32 8.00
CA GLU A 53 4.77 -1.73 7.68
C GLU A 53 4.84 -1.25 6.23
N ALA A 54 4.26 -2.00 5.28
CA ALA A 54 4.20 -1.58 3.88
C ALA A 54 3.37 -0.31 3.65
N THR A 55 2.28 -0.12 4.39
CA THR A 55 1.44 1.09 4.31
C THR A 55 2.08 2.35 4.90
N ARG A 56 3.16 2.23 5.67
CA ARG A 56 3.88 3.40 6.22
C ARG A 56 4.71 4.13 5.16
N GLU A 57 5.12 3.44 4.12
CA GLU A 57 6.02 3.96 3.07
C GLU A 57 5.23 4.46 1.84
N ASP A 58 4.09 3.82 1.54
CA ASP A 58 3.19 4.18 0.44
C ASP A 58 1.75 4.04 0.97
N ALA A 59 1.18 5.14 1.48
CA ALA A 59 -0.05 5.18 2.28
C ALA A 59 -1.34 5.02 1.45
N GLY A 60 -1.34 4.09 0.49
CA GLY A 60 -2.44 3.85 -0.43
C GLY A 60 -2.63 2.36 -0.76
N ALA A 61 -3.74 2.05 -1.43
CA ALA A 61 -4.10 0.68 -1.80
C ALA A 61 -3.10 0.09 -2.81
N GLU A 62 -2.51 0.95 -3.65
CA GLU A 62 -1.47 0.55 -4.60
C GLU A 62 -0.18 0.05 -3.90
N GLY A 63 0.22 0.70 -2.80
CA GLY A 63 1.36 0.26 -1.98
C GLY A 63 1.14 -1.15 -1.40
N LEU A 64 -0.07 -1.42 -0.91
CA LEU A 64 -0.49 -2.74 -0.44
C LEU A 64 -0.45 -3.79 -1.54
N ARG A 65 -0.94 -3.47 -2.75
CA ARG A 65 -0.90 -4.36 -3.92
C ARG A 65 0.53 -4.75 -4.28
N ARG A 66 1.44 -3.76 -4.33
CA ARG A 66 2.85 -3.98 -4.65
C ARG A 66 3.50 -4.89 -3.61
N TYR A 67 3.26 -4.63 -2.32
CA TYR A 67 3.75 -5.48 -1.24
C TYR A 67 3.29 -6.93 -1.35
N ILE A 68 1.98 -7.15 -1.51
CA ILE A 68 1.39 -8.49 -1.66
C ILE A 68 2.01 -9.23 -2.83
N ARG A 69 2.22 -8.54 -3.95
CA ARG A 69 2.80 -9.12 -5.16
C ARG A 69 4.26 -9.55 -4.97
N VAL A 70 5.07 -8.73 -4.32
CA VAL A 70 6.47 -9.09 -4.01
C VAL A 70 6.51 -10.25 -3.01
N LYS A 71 5.67 -10.23 -1.97
CA LYS A 71 5.60 -11.30 -0.98
C LYS A 71 5.19 -12.64 -1.59
N THR A 72 4.12 -12.66 -2.37
CA THR A 72 3.63 -13.88 -3.06
C THR A 72 4.66 -14.43 -4.05
N PHE A 73 5.44 -13.58 -4.71
CA PHE A 73 6.60 -14.02 -5.51
C PHE A 73 7.68 -14.72 -4.66
N PHE A 74 8.04 -14.19 -3.49
CA PHE A 74 9.04 -14.85 -2.64
C PHE A 74 8.53 -16.14 -1.99
N GLU A 75 7.21 -16.25 -1.74
CA GLU A 75 6.58 -17.46 -1.23
C GLU A 75 6.49 -18.56 -2.30
N ASN A 76 6.11 -18.21 -3.53
CA ASN A 76 6.02 -19.15 -4.65
C ASN A 76 6.38 -18.49 -6.00
N PRO A 77 7.68 -18.40 -6.35
CA PRO A 77 8.12 -17.65 -7.53
C PRO A 77 7.74 -18.32 -8.85
N THR A 78 7.40 -19.62 -8.83
CA THR A 78 7.03 -20.38 -10.03
C THR A 78 5.58 -20.12 -10.41
N GLU A 79 4.69 -19.96 -9.42
CA GLU A 79 3.26 -19.68 -9.64
C GLU A 79 2.97 -18.17 -9.73
N HIS A 80 3.79 -17.34 -9.11
CA HIS A 80 3.62 -15.88 -9.07
C HIS A 80 4.85 -15.14 -9.60
N PRO A 81 5.17 -15.25 -10.90
CA PRO A 81 6.32 -14.53 -11.47
C PRO A 81 6.11 -13.01 -11.39
N ILE A 82 7.17 -12.30 -11.00
CA ILE A 82 7.23 -10.84 -11.01
C ILE A 82 8.28 -10.38 -12.03
N SER A 83 8.02 -9.30 -12.75
CA SER A 83 9.02 -8.73 -13.64
C SER A 83 10.09 -7.96 -12.84
N PRO A 84 11.33 -7.83 -13.38
CA PRO A 84 12.36 -7.01 -12.75
C PRO A 84 11.91 -5.56 -12.51
N GLN A 85 11.12 -5.00 -13.42
CA GLN A 85 10.61 -3.61 -13.33
C GLN A 85 9.63 -3.44 -12.16
N GLU A 86 8.77 -4.42 -11.92
CA GLU A 86 7.83 -4.41 -10.80
C GLU A 86 8.55 -4.60 -9.46
N LEU A 87 9.61 -5.42 -9.43
CA LEU A 87 10.46 -5.57 -8.25
C LEU A 87 11.27 -4.29 -7.96
N GLU A 88 11.83 -3.65 -8.99
CA GLU A 88 12.52 -2.36 -8.86
C GLU A 88 11.58 -1.25 -8.38
N ALA A 89 10.35 -1.19 -8.90
CA ALA A 89 9.35 -0.20 -8.47
C ALA A 89 9.02 -0.35 -6.98
N TYR A 90 8.91 -1.59 -6.49
CA TYR A 90 8.71 -1.85 -5.07
C TYR A 90 9.87 -1.33 -4.22
N TYR A 91 11.13 -1.55 -4.62
CA TYR A 91 12.28 -1.05 -3.85
C TYR A 91 12.47 0.46 -3.96
N ARG A 92 12.14 1.07 -5.10
CA ARG A 92 12.28 2.52 -5.30
C ARG A 92 11.34 3.31 -4.38
N ASN A 93 10.13 2.81 -4.16
CA ASN A 93 9.18 3.43 -3.22
C ASN A 93 9.55 3.19 -1.73
N ARG A 94 10.58 2.37 -1.48
CA ARG A 94 11.12 2.09 -0.15
C ARG A 94 12.47 2.75 0.09
N GLU A 95 13.00 3.51 -0.87
CA GLU A 95 14.14 4.37 -0.57
C GLU A 95 13.67 5.35 0.51
N PRO A 96 14.37 5.46 1.65
CA PRO A 96 14.07 6.50 2.62
C PRO A 96 14.07 7.82 1.86
N VAL A 97 13.01 8.62 2.05
CA VAL A 97 13.00 10.00 1.56
C VAL A 97 14.31 10.60 2.01
N ASP A 98 15.13 11.04 1.05
CA ASP A 98 16.37 11.74 1.35
C ASP A 98 16.00 12.90 2.28
N GLU A 99 16.36 12.79 3.57
CA GLU A 99 15.96 13.75 4.60
C GLU A 99 16.43 15.16 4.20
N ASP A 100 17.53 15.24 3.44
CA ASP A 100 18.09 16.47 2.86
C ASP A 100 17.22 17.07 1.73
N ALA A 101 16.37 16.29 1.07
CA ALA A 101 15.43 16.76 0.04
C ALA A 101 14.06 17.18 0.62
N ALA A 102 13.67 16.61 1.77
CA ALA A 102 12.44 16.97 2.49
C ALA A 102 12.52 18.36 3.14
N ASP A 103 13.72 18.79 3.56
CA ASP A 103 13.98 20.14 4.08
C ASP A 103 13.76 21.26 3.05
N PHE A 104 13.68 20.94 1.75
CA PHE A 104 13.37 21.92 0.71
C PHE A 104 11.88 22.32 0.67
N PHE A 105 10.98 21.47 1.18
CA PHE A 105 9.53 21.71 1.15
C PHE A 105 8.96 22.31 2.45
N PHE A 106 9.72 22.31 3.55
CA PHE A 106 9.31 22.85 4.86
C PHE A 106 10.23 23.99 5.35
N LEU A 107 10.56 24.94 4.48
CA LEU A 107 11.14 26.21 4.92
C LEU A 107 10.06 27.07 5.63
N GLU A 108 10.19 27.25 6.95
CA GLU A 108 9.74 28.47 7.63
C GLU A 108 10.83 29.56 7.56
#